data_AF-A0A0Q4YQ78-F1
#
_entry.id   AF-A0A0Q4YQ78-F1
#
_cell.length_a   1.000
_cell.length_b   1.000
_cell.length_c   1.000
_cell.angle_alpha   90.00
_cell.angle_beta   90.00
_cell.angle_gamma   90.00
#
_symmetry.space_group_name_H-M   'P 1'
#
loop_
_entity.id
_entity.type
_entity.pdbx_description
1 polymer ?
#
loop_
_entity_poly.entity_id
_entity_poly.type
_entity_poly.pdbx_seq_one_letter_code
_entity_poly.pdbx_strand_id
1 'polypeptide(L)'
;MRALAIFALLAGPVEADAFQPAPGLYCPEGADVPAIVVGPEAGVVGIDLMECHGARIAGGRVTSRQCYGNGGSVVPYDAELVLLPSSVLLHDGVRYRRRLEGEPCP
;
A
#
# COMPACT_ATOMS: atom_id res chain seq x y z
N MET A 1 36.34 -46.32 2.14
CA MET A 1 35.34 -45.79 3.10
C MET A 1 34.93 -44.41 2.61
N ARG A 2 33.65 -44.22 2.31
CA ARG A 2 33.07 -43.03 1.66
C ARG A 2 33.06 -41.83 2.61
N ALA A 3 33.66 -40.72 2.22
CA ALA A 3 33.54 -39.45 2.93
C ALA A 3 32.24 -38.75 2.51
N LEU A 4 31.30 -38.58 3.44
CA LEU A 4 30.14 -37.71 3.25
C LEU A 4 30.60 -36.26 3.49
N ALA A 5 30.51 -35.43 2.45
CA ALA A 5 30.60 -33.99 2.57
C ALA A 5 29.20 -33.44 2.94
N ILE A 6 29.10 -32.78 4.10
CA ILE A 6 27.89 -32.11 4.56
C ILE A 6 27.88 -30.70 3.94
N PHE A 7 26.96 -30.45 3.02
CA PHE A 7 26.66 -29.11 2.50
C PHE A 7 25.86 -28.33 3.55
N ALA A 8 26.48 -27.35 4.19
CA ALA A 8 25.79 -26.37 5.03
C ALA A 8 25.15 -25.32 4.12
N LEU A 9 23.81 -25.37 3.95
CA LEU A 9 23.05 -24.31 3.31
C LEU A 9 22.90 -23.13 4.29
N LEU A 10 23.61 -22.04 3.99
CA LEU A 10 23.38 -20.72 4.59
C LEU A 10 22.09 -20.14 4.01
N ALA A 11 20.96 -20.34 4.69
CA ALA A 11 19.75 -19.56 4.46
C ALA A 11 19.93 -18.18 5.11
N GLY A 12 20.42 -17.20 4.33
CA GLY A 12 20.35 -15.80 4.75
C GLY A 12 18.89 -15.32 4.77
N PRO A 13 18.54 -14.33 5.62
CA PRO A 13 17.22 -13.72 5.56
C PRO A 13 17.10 -13.01 4.21
N VAL A 14 16.21 -13.52 3.34
CA VAL A 14 15.64 -12.69 2.29
C VAL A 14 14.85 -11.61 3.03
N GLU A 15 15.35 -10.38 3.05
CA GLU A 15 14.47 -9.23 3.19
C GLU A 15 13.56 -9.28 1.97
N ALA A 16 12.40 -9.90 2.13
CA ALA A 16 11.31 -9.72 1.20
C ALA A 16 11.00 -8.23 1.25
N ASP A 17 11.42 -7.49 0.21
CA ASP A 17 10.98 -6.14 -0.01
C ASP A 17 9.47 -6.14 0.21
N ALA A 18 9.03 -5.44 1.26
CA ALA A 18 7.66 -5.55 1.72
C ALA A 18 6.79 -5.21 0.51
N PHE A 19 5.89 -6.11 0.11
CA PHE A 19 5.07 -5.90 -1.08
C PHE A 19 4.26 -4.60 -0.90
N GLN A 20 4.77 -3.50 -1.46
CA GLN A 20 4.25 -2.15 -1.32
C GLN A 20 3.66 -1.70 -2.67
N PRO A 21 2.58 -0.90 -2.66
CA PRO A 21 2.08 -0.31 -3.88
C PRO A 21 3.10 0.71 -4.42
N ALA A 22 3.28 0.74 -5.73
CA ALA A 22 4.08 1.77 -6.36
C ALA A 22 3.43 3.16 -6.17
N PRO A 23 4.19 4.25 -6.01
CA PRO A 23 3.65 5.60 -5.96
C PRO A 23 2.75 5.91 -7.16
N GLY A 24 1.62 6.59 -6.93
CA GLY A 24 0.72 7.04 -7.99
C GLY A 24 -0.73 7.18 -7.56
N LEU A 25 -1.56 7.59 -8.52
CA LEU A 25 -3.01 7.70 -8.41
C LEU A 25 -3.66 6.34 -8.72
N TYR A 26 -4.42 5.81 -7.77
CA TYR A 26 -5.20 4.59 -7.89
C TYR A 26 -6.68 4.94 -7.98
N CYS A 27 -7.27 4.72 -9.16
CA CYS A 27 -8.65 5.08 -9.45
C CYS A 27 -9.59 3.90 -9.20
N PRO A 28 -10.78 4.15 -8.62
CA PRO A 28 -11.78 3.10 -8.41
C PRO A 28 -12.31 2.56 -9.74
N GLU A 29 -12.56 1.25 -9.79
CA GLU A 29 -13.21 0.58 -10.91
C GLU A 29 -14.71 0.42 -10.61
N GLY A 30 -15.57 1.17 -11.31
CA GLY A 30 -17.02 0.98 -11.25
C GLY A 30 -17.70 1.48 -9.97
N ALA A 31 -17.06 2.34 -9.20
CA ALA A 31 -17.61 2.96 -8.00
C ALA A 31 -17.36 4.48 -8.00
N ASP A 32 -18.34 5.24 -7.53
CA ASP A 32 -18.24 6.70 -7.34
C ASP A 32 -17.72 7.01 -5.93
N VAL A 33 -16.42 6.80 -5.74
CA VAL A 33 -15.70 7.03 -4.48
C VAL A 33 -14.37 7.74 -4.75
N PRO A 34 -13.77 8.41 -3.76
CA PRO A 34 -12.48 9.07 -3.95
C PRO A 34 -11.37 8.11 -4.36
N ALA A 35 -10.40 8.62 -5.13
CA ALA A 35 -9.20 7.88 -5.47
C ALA A 35 -8.29 7.66 -4.25
N ILE A 36 -7.45 6.62 -4.33
CA ILE A 36 -6.36 6.41 -3.38
C ILE A 36 -5.08 6.96 -4.02
N VAL A 37 -4.28 7.71 -3.26
CA VAL A 37 -2.98 8.23 -3.69
C VAL A 37 -1.89 7.59 -2.86
N VAL A 38 -0.92 6.96 -3.50
CA VAL A 38 0.32 6.52 -2.83
C VAL A 38 1.39 7.54 -3.19
N GLY A 39 1.89 8.27 -2.19
CA GLY A 39 2.87 9.33 -2.40
C GLY A 39 4.23 8.79 -2.86
N PRO A 40 5.08 9.65 -3.46
CA PRO A 40 6.45 9.30 -3.83
C PRO A 40 7.34 9.09 -2.61
N GLU A 41 6.98 9.71 -1.48
CA GLU A 41 7.65 9.54 -0.19
C GLU A 41 7.04 8.36 0.57
N ALA A 42 7.90 7.58 1.23
CA ALA A 42 7.47 6.45 2.03
C ALA A 42 6.51 6.89 3.16
N GLY A 43 5.37 6.21 3.24
CA GLY A 43 4.36 6.47 4.28
C GLY A 43 3.48 7.69 4.04
N VAL A 44 3.46 8.24 2.82
CA VAL A 44 2.45 9.23 2.41
C VAL A 44 1.33 8.51 1.65
N VAL A 45 0.10 8.58 2.16
CA VAL A 45 -1.08 7.94 1.56
C VAL A 45 -2.28 8.88 1.64
N GLY A 46 -2.89 9.18 0.50
CA GLY A 46 -4.20 9.81 0.41
C GLY A 46 -5.29 8.74 0.29
N ILE A 47 -6.25 8.71 1.20
CA ILE A 47 -7.34 7.71 1.23
C ILE A 47 -8.53 8.27 2.01
N ASP A 48 -9.76 7.94 1.62
CA ASP A 48 -10.98 8.36 2.32
C ASP A 48 -11.08 9.85 2.63
N LEU A 49 -10.66 10.68 1.66
CA LEU A 49 -10.61 12.14 1.79
C LEU A 49 -9.67 12.63 2.90
N MET A 50 -8.67 11.82 3.27
CA MET A 50 -7.63 12.16 4.23
C MET A 50 -6.24 12.06 3.61
N GLU A 51 -5.34 12.91 4.09
CA GLU A 51 -3.90 12.83 3.83
C GLU A 51 -3.20 12.25 5.05
N CYS A 52 -2.60 11.07 4.91
CA CYS A 52 -1.93 10.35 5.99
C CYS A 52 -0.41 10.37 5.81
N HIS A 53 0.31 10.67 6.88
CA HIS A 53 1.77 10.64 6.95
C HIS A 53 2.26 9.55 7.89
N GLY A 54 3.48 9.04 7.66
CA GLY A 54 4.01 7.92 8.41
C GLY A 54 3.13 6.66 8.34
N ALA A 55 2.35 6.54 7.26
CA ALA A 55 1.45 5.43 7.03
C ALA A 55 2.24 4.14 6.78
N ARG A 56 1.73 3.03 7.30
CA ARG A 56 2.27 1.69 7.04
C ARG A 56 1.20 0.84 6.37
N ILE A 57 1.52 0.35 5.18
CA ILE A 57 0.70 -0.63 4.47
C ILE A 57 1.32 -2.01 4.70
N ALA A 58 0.64 -2.86 5.47
CA ALA A 58 1.12 -4.20 5.78
C ALA A 58 -0.04 -5.11 6.20
N GLY A 59 0.04 -6.40 5.88
CA GLY A 59 -0.95 -7.38 6.32
C GLY A 59 -2.38 -7.08 5.84
N GLY A 60 -2.52 -6.46 4.66
CA GLY A 60 -3.82 -6.08 4.12
C GLY A 60 -4.48 -4.88 4.80
N ARG A 61 -3.70 -4.05 5.50
CA ARG A 61 -4.20 -2.86 6.19
C ARG A 61 -3.30 -1.66 5.93
N VAL A 62 -3.88 -0.47 6.01
CA VAL A 62 -3.17 0.81 6.11
C VAL A 62 -3.39 1.38 7.50
N THR A 63 -2.30 1.77 8.15
CA THR A 63 -2.32 2.36 9.50
C THR A 63 -1.53 3.66 9.52
N SER A 64 -2.04 4.68 10.21
CA SER A 64 -1.31 5.90 10.53
C SER A 64 -1.83 6.50 11.83
N ARG A 65 -0.97 7.24 12.54
CA ARG A 65 -1.38 8.09 13.68
C ARG A 65 -1.59 9.55 13.29
N GLN A 66 -1.28 9.90 12.03
CA GLN A 66 -1.20 11.26 11.55
C GLN A 66 -1.91 11.39 10.21
N CYS A 67 -3.24 11.46 10.25
CA CYS A 67 -4.06 11.78 9.09
C CYS A 67 -4.79 13.11 9.27
N TYR A 68 -4.95 13.82 8.18
CA TYR A 68 -5.59 15.13 8.12
C TYR A 68 -6.75 15.08 7.14
N GLY A 69 -7.96 15.31 7.65
CA GLY A 69 -9.14 15.57 6.81
C GLY A 69 -9.44 17.07 6.71
N ASN A 70 -10.63 17.42 6.21
CA ASN A 70 -11.05 18.80 5.97
C ASN A 70 -11.06 19.74 7.21
N GLY A 71 -10.97 19.19 8.42
CA GLY A 71 -10.91 19.98 9.67
C GLY A 71 -9.50 20.30 10.16
N GLY A 72 -8.44 19.82 9.49
CA GLY A 72 -7.03 20.04 9.85
C GLY A 72 -6.58 19.40 11.17
N SER A 73 -7.50 18.78 11.91
CA SER A 73 -7.18 18.03 13.14
C SER A 73 -6.55 16.69 12.78
N VAL A 74 -5.52 16.34 13.54
CA VAL A 74 -4.85 15.04 13.42
C VAL A 74 -5.78 13.95 13.95
N VAL A 75 -6.03 12.93 13.13
CA VAL A 75 -6.75 11.72 13.53
C VAL A 75 -5.94 10.46 13.23
N PRO A 76 -6.01 9.42 14.08
CA PRO A 76 -5.48 8.11 13.72
C PRO A 76 -6.36 7.47 12.64
N TYR A 77 -5.76 6.63 11.82
CA TYR A 77 -6.43 5.90 10.75
C TYR A 77 -5.96 4.45 10.73
N ASP A 78 -6.91 3.52 10.61
CA ASP A 78 -6.65 2.09 10.54
C ASP A 78 -7.77 1.39 9.75
N ALA A 79 -7.49 1.02 8.51
CA ALA A 79 -8.48 0.48 7.57
C ALA A 79 -7.91 -0.70 6.76
N GLU A 80 -8.79 -1.46 6.12
CA GLU A 80 -8.39 -2.46 5.11
C GLU A 80 -7.66 -1.75 3.96
N LEU A 81 -6.55 -2.30 3.50
CA LEU A 81 -5.97 -1.94 2.21
C LEU A 81 -5.12 -3.10 1.73
N VAL A 82 -5.66 -3.89 0.80
CA VAL A 82 -4.98 -5.08 0.28
C VAL A 82 -4.36 -4.78 -1.06
N LEU A 83 -3.04 -4.98 -1.18
CA LEU A 83 -2.38 -5.03 -2.47
C LEU A 83 -2.48 -6.45 -3.03
N LEU A 84 -3.12 -6.59 -4.19
CA LEU A 84 -3.23 -7.86 -4.90
C LEU A 84 -1.98 -8.10 -5.77
N PRO A 85 -1.64 -9.35 -6.11
CA PRO A 85 -0.52 -9.67 -7.02
C PRO A 85 -0.61 -8.99 -8.40
N SER A 86 -1.80 -8.57 -8.81
CA SER A 86 -2.04 -7.81 -10.05
C SER A 86 -1.76 -6.31 -9.93
N SER A 87 -1.14 -5.85 -8.83
CA SER A 87 -0.93 -4.44 -8.50
C SER A 87 -2.21 -3.60 -8.37
N VAL A 88 -3.34 -4.27 -8.11
CA VAL A 88 -4.63 -3.63 -7.79
C VAL A 88 -4.73 -3.49 -6.29
N LEU A 89 -5.20 -2.34 -5.82
CA LEU A 89 -5.58 -2.15 -4.42
C LEU A 89 -7.05 -2.56 -4.24
N LEU A 90 -7.34 -3.22 -3.13
CA LEU A 90 -8.69 -3.48 -2.66
C LEU A 90 -8.87 -2.74 -1.34
N HIS A 91 -9.94 -1.95 -1.25
CA HIS A 91 -10.32 -1.21 -0.05
C HIS A 91 -11.84 -1.12 -0.04
N ASP A 92 -12.47 -1.50 1.08
CA ASP A 92 -13.92 -1.51 1.25
C ASP A 92 -14.69 -2.20 0.11
N GLY A 93 -14.12 -3.29 -0.42
CA GLY A 93 -14.69 -4.06 -1.53
C GLY A 93 -14.53 -3.41 -2.92
N VAL A 94 -13.96 -2.20 -3.00
CA VAL A 94 -13.70 -1.48 -4.26
C VAL A 94 -12.30 -1.79 -4.76
N ARG A 95 -12.18 -2.10 -6.05
CA ARG A 95 -10.91 -2.32 -6.73
C ARG A 95 -10.39 -0.99 -7.25
N TYR A 96 -9.12 -0.71 -7.00
CA TYR A 96 -8.46 0.48 -7.50
C TYR A 96 -7.26 0.12 -8.38
N ARG A 97 -7.21 0.70 -9.58
CA ARG A 97 -6.13 0.51 -10.53
C ARG A 97 -5.28 1.76 -10.63
N ARG A 98 -3.95 1.57 -10.58
CA ARG A 98 -3.00 2.66 -10.81
C ARG A 98 -3.16 3.21 -12.23
N ARG A 99 -3.27 4.53 -12.35
CA ARG A 99 -3.24 5.25 -13.62
C ARG A 99 -1.82 5.69 -14.00
N LEU A 100 -1.65 5.98 -15.28
CA LEU A 100 -0.49 6.72 -15.76
C LEU A 100 -0.57 8.16 -15.24
N GLU A 101 0.59 8.76 -15.04
CA GLU A 101 0.70 10.11 -14.50
C GLU A 101 -0.01 11.13 -15.42
N GLY A 102 -0.83 12.00 -14.82
CA GLY A 102 -1.54 13.07 -15.54
C GLY A 102 -2.94 12.72 -16.06
N GLU A 103 -3.39 11.47 -15.98
CA GLU A 103 -4.77 11.10 -16.33
C GLU A 103 -5.71 11.22 -15.11
N PRO A 104 -6.87 11.89 -15.23
CA PRO A 104 -7.87 11.88 -14.16
C PRO A 104 -8.50 10.49 -14.01
N CYS A 105 -9.11 10.25 -12.85
CA CYS A 105 -9.98 9.10 -12.70
C CYS A 105 -11.23 9.25 -13.61
N PRO A 106 -11.70 8.15 -14.23
CA PRO A 106 -12.84 8.17 -15.12
C PRO A 106 -14.16 8.45 -14.39
#